data_AF-A0A4Y5YHE3-F1
#
_entry.id   AF-A0A4Y5YHE3-F1
#
_cell.length_a   1.000
_cell.length_b   1.000
_cell.length_c   1.000
_cell.angle_alpha   90.00
_cell.angle_beta   90.00
_cell.angle_gamma   90.00
#
_symmetry.space_group_name_H-M   'P 1'
#
loop_
_entity.id
_entity.type
_entity.pdbx_description
1 polymer ?
#
loop_
_entity_poly.entity_id
_entity_poly.type
_entity_poly.pdbx_seq_one_letter_code
_entity_poly.pdbx_strand_id
1 'polypeptide(L)'
;MTSKSGFFKRLKALSLPQKQLFALALCQRMLPNYQLFSEVCEFGQPQVLSTALDLLWQSQYDKKLKFNIDVHLQRLDENTPEPSEFEAYGAYPAMDAAVAIASLMGAIDGKIEEDITNISKLSSSTVANYIEAISDESLMDEALDEFVFSHPVMEEEKQLQAMLLDIIEANPEINSELVKGLRKDIIEAGVSNIGISL
;
A
#
# COMPACT_ATOMS: atom_id res chain seq x y z
N MET A 1 26.45 19.27 3.58
CA MET A 1 25.53 18.13 3.37
C MET A 1 24.44 18.22 4.42
N THR A 2 23.30 18.82 4.10
CA THR A 2 22.15 18.87 5.01
C THR A 2 21.59 17.45 5.10
N SER A 3 21.72 16.81 6.27
CA SER A 3 21.08 15.52 6.53
C SER A 3 19.57 15.70 6.29
N LYS A 4 19.02 15.06 5.25
CA LYS A 4 17.56 14.98 5.08
C LYS A 4 17.00 14.42 6.40
N SER A 5 15.99 15.07 6.95
CA SER A 5 15.26 14.56 8.13
C SER A 5 14.81 13.12 7.87
N GLY A 6 14.81 12.27 8.91
CA GLY A 6 14.43 10.86 8.76
C GLY A 6 13.06 10.67 8.10
N PHE A 7 12.92 9.62 7.29
CA PHE A 7 11.75 9.36 6.45
C PHE A 7 10.42 9.45 7.21
N PHE A 8 10.27 8.74 8.33
CA PHE A 8 9.03 8.79 9.11
C PHE A 8 8.76 10.15 9.77
N LYS A 9 9.81 10.91 10.10
CA LYS A 9 9.64 12.28 10.63
C LYS A 9 9.06 13.20 9.55
N ARG A 10 9.51 13.03 8.30
CA ARG A 10 9.00 13.72 7.12
C ARG A 10 7.56 13.31 6.78
N LEU A 11 7.30 12.01 6.69
CA LEU A 11 5.96 11.46 6.45
C LEU A 11 4.94 11.94 7.49
N LYS A 12 5.31 11.97 8.78
CA LYS A 12 4.45 12.48 9.86
C LYS A 12 4.20 14.00 9.76
N ALA A 13 5.12 14.76 9.16
CA ALA A 13 4.98 16.21 8.99
C ALA A 13 4.08 16.62 7.82
N LEU A 14 3.71 15.69 6.93
CA LEU A 14 2.74 15.93 5.87
C LEU A 14 1.38 16.38 6.42
N SER A 15 0.65 17.20 5.66
CA SER A 15 -0.76 17.48 5.95
C SER A 15 -1.64 16.23 5.77
N LEU A 16 -2.84 16.20 6.35
CA LEU A 16 -3.77 15.08 6.20
C LEU A 16 -4.05 14.70 4.71
N PRO A 17 -4.34 15.63 3.78
CA PRO A 17 -4.52 15.28 2.37
C PRO A 17 -3.26 14.69 1.72
N GLN A 18 -2.08 15.19 2.08
CA GLN A 18 -0.80 14.64 1.60
C GLN A 18 -0.57 13.22 2.12
N LYS A 19 -0.87 12.95 3.41
CA LYS A 19 -0.80 11.60 3.99
C LYS A 19 -1.76 10.64 3.29
N GLN A 20 -2.99 11.07 3.04
CA GLN A 20 -4.00 10.27 2.33
C GLN A 20 -3.55 9.90 0.92
N LEU A 21 -3.03 10.86 0.16
CA LEU A 21 -2.50 10.61 -1.19
C LEU A 21 -1.32 9.64 -1.18
N PHE A 22 -0.40 9.81 -0.22
CA PHE A 22 0.74 8.91 -0.05
C PHE A 22 0.28 7.47 0.21
N ALA A 23 -0.60 7.27 1.20
CA ALA A 23 -1.10 5.93 1.54
C ALA A 23 -1.91 5.31 0.40
N LEU A 24 -2.76 6.10 -0.27
CA LEU A 24 -3.58 5.64 -1.39
C LEU A 24 -2.73 5.14 -2.58
N ALA A 25 -1.65 5.83 -2.88
CA ALA A 25 -0.69 5.41 -3.89
C ALA A 25 -0.07 4.03 -3.55
N LEU A 26 0.27 3.78 -2.29
CA LEU A 26 0.77 2.48 -1.85
C LEU A 26 -0.31 1.38 -1.93
N CYS A 27 -1.52 1.65 -1.47
CA CYS A 27 -2.64 0.70 -1.58
C CYS A 27 -2.93 0.33 -3.04
N GLN A 28 -2.90 1.31 -3.96
CA GLN A 28 -3.06 1.06 -5.39
C GLN A 28 -1.97 0.14 -5.94
N ARG A 29 -0.72 0.32 -5.48
CA ARG A 29 0.42 -0.50 -5.89
C ARG A 29 0.33 -1.93 -5.34
N MET A 30 -0.34 -2.18 -4.23
CA MET A 30 -0.52 -3.54 -3.70
C MET A 30 -1.56 -4.37 -4.47
N LEU A 31 -2.43 -3.74 -5.26
CA LEU A 31 -3.54 -4.42 -5.94
C LEU A 31 -3.14 -5.65 -6.77
N PRO A 32 -2.03 -5.68 -7.52
CA PRO A 32 -1.62 -6.85 -8.30
C PRO A 32 -1.36 -8.10 -7.44
N ASN A 33 -0.96 -7.94 -6.17
CA ASN A 33 -0.78 -9.06 -5.24
C ASN A 33 -2.10 -9.81 -5.03
N TYR A 34 -3.16 -9.06 -4.76
CA TYR A 34 -4.49 -9.63 -4.56
C TYR A 34 -5.04 -10.24 -5.86
N GLN A 35 -4.85 -9.55 -6.99
CA GLN A 35 -5.34 -10.03 -8.28
C GLN A 35 -4.72 -11.38 -8.66
N LEU A 36 -3.40 -11.52 -8.53
CA LEU A 36 -2.72 -12.78 -8.82
C LEU A 36 -3.17 -13.90 -7.86
N PHE A 37 -3.25 -13.61 -6.55
CA PHE A 37 -3.72 -14.58 -5.58
C PHE A 37 -5.15 -15.04 -5.88
N SER A 38 -6.07 -14.10 -6.16
CA SER A 38 -7.46 -14.38 -6.48
C SER A 38 -7.60 -15.25 -7.72
N GLU A 39 -6.80 -15.00 -8.76
CA GLU A 39 -6.76 -15.81 -9.97
C GLU A 39 -6.23 -17.22 -9.71
N VAL A 40 -5.11 -17.34 -8.99
CA VAL A 40 -4.44 -18.63 -8.75
C VAL A 40 -5.19 -19.51 -7.75
N CYS A 41 -5.78 -18.91 -6.71
CA CYS A 41 -6.42 -19.62 -5.59
C CYS A 41 -7.96 -19.61 -5.68
N GLU A 42 -8.52 -19.05 -6.76
CA GLU A 42 -9.96 -18.96 -7.01
C GLU A 42 -10.76 -18.35 -5.84
N PHE A 43 -10.17 -17.34 -5.18
CA PHE A 43 -10.74 -16.71 -3.99
C PHE A 43 -11.09 -15.24 -4.22
N GLY A 44 -12.22 -14.81 -3.66
CA GLY A 44 -12.60 -13.39 -3.61
C GLY A 44 -12.83 -12.75 -4.98
N GLN A 45 -12.99 -11.42 -4.99
CA GLN A 45 -13.31 -10.63 -6.17
C GLN A 45 -12.44 -9.37 -6.21
N PRO A 46 -11.39 -9.31 -7.06
CA PRO A 46 -10.49 -8.16 -7.12
C PRO A 46 -11.21 -6.84 -7.46
N GLN A 47 -12.37 -6.91 -8.09
CA GLN A 47 -13.22 -5.76 -8.40
C GLN A 47 -13.72 -5.04 -7.15
N VAL A 48 -13.84 -5.73 -6.01
CA VAL A 48 -14.21 -5.12 -4.73
C VAL A 48 -13.12 -4.15 -4.27
N LEU A 49 -11.85 -4.58 -4.32
CA LEU A 49 -10.70 -3.76 -3.96
C LEU A 49 -10.51 -2.62 -4.96
N SER A 50 -10.61 -2.89 -6.26
CA SER A 50 -10.46 -1.84 -7.28
C SER A 50 -11.56 -0.78 -7.17
N THR A 51 -12.80 -1.17 -6.86
CA THR A 51 -13.91 -0.23 -6.62
C THR A 51 -13.64 0.65 -5.39
N ALA A 52 -13.12 0.07 -4.31
CA ALA A 52 -12.74 0.83 -3.12
C ALA A 52 -11.62 1.85 -3.43
N LEU A 53 -10.58 1.42 -4.17
CA LEU A 53 -9.52 2.32 -4.65
C LEU A 53 -10.05 3.43 -5.55
N ASP A 54 -10.97 3.12 -6.46
CA ASP A 54 -11.59 4.12 -7.34
C ASP A 54 -12.31 5.21 -6.56
N LEU A 55 -13.09 4.83 -5.54
CA LEU A 55 -13.78 5.76 -4.66
C LEU A 55 -12.80 6.59 -3.83
N LEU A 56 -11.75 5.97 -3.29
CA LEU A 56 -10.69 6.69 -2.57
C LEU A 56 -10.00 7.70 -3.48
N TRP A 57 -9.65 7.33 -4.71
CA TRP A 57 -9.07 8.26 -5.70
C TRP A 57 -10.03 9.39 -6.05
N GLN A 58 -11.30 9.09 -6.30
CA GLN A 58 -12.31 10.12 -6.57
C GLN A 58 -12.45 11.11 -5.40
N SER A 59 -12.43 10.62 -4.16
CA SER A 59 -12.52 11.46 -2.96
C SER A 59 -11.40 12.49 -2.82
N GLN A 60 -10.24 12.23 -3.45
CA GLN A 60 -9.10 13.15 -3.40
C GLN A 60 -9.36 14.44 -4.16
N TYR A 61 -10.09 14.40 -5.29
CA TYR A 61 -10.37 15.57 -6.13
C TYR A 61 -11.84 16.01 -6.15
N ASP A 62 -12.81 15.16 -5.79
CA ASP A 62 -14.21 15.54 -5.61
C ASP A 62 -14.59 15.56 -4.12
N LYS A 63 -14.57 16.76 -3.53
CA LYS A 63 -14.95 16.98 -2.12
C LYS A 63 -16.44 16.81 -1.84
N LYS A 64 -17.28 16.67 -2.88
CA LYS A 64 -18.72 16.43 -2.74
C LYS A 64 -19.07 14.95 -2.78
N LEU A 65 -18.12 14.09 -3.15
CA LEU A 65 -18.33 12.66 -3.19
C LEU A 65 -18.73 12.14 -1.82
N LYS A 66 -19.83 11.40 -1.77
CA LYS A 66 -20.28 10.66 -0.59
C LYS A 66 -20.56 9.23 -1.02
N PHE A 67 -20.03 8.29 -0.25
CA PHE A 67 -20.29 6.87 -0.42
C PHE A 67 -20.41 6.22 0.95
N ASN A 68 -21.08 5.08 1.01
CA ASN A 68 -21.29 4.37 2.28
C ASN A 68 -20.04 3.55 2.62
N ILE A 69 -19.19 4.11 3.47
CA ILE A 69 -17.92 3.49 3.88
C ILE A 69 -18.14 2.13 4.52
N ASP A 70 -19.13 1.99 5.41
CA ASP A 70 -19.41 0.73 6.11
C ASP A 70 -19.69 -0.43 5.15
N VAL A 71 -20.44 -0.18 4.08
CA VAL A 71 -20.72 -1.20 3.06
C VAL A 71 -19.46 -1.62 2.31
N HIS A 72 -18.54 -0.69 2.04
CA HIS A 72 -17.27 -1.03 1.39
C HIS A 72 -16.31 -1.74 2.32
N LEU A 73 -16.25 -1.35 3.60
CA LEU A 73 -15.48 -2.05 4.62
C LEU A 73 -15.97 -3.48 4.81
N GLN A 74 -17.28 -3.70 4.91
CA GLN A 74 -17.85 -5.04 5.00
C GLN A 74 -17.48 -5.89 3.77
N ARG A 75 -17.58 -5.35 2.56
CA ARG A 75 -17.20 -6.09 1.35
C ARG A 75 -15.72 -6.42 1.30
N LEU A 76 -14.85 -5.51 1.75
CA LEU A 76 -13.41 -5.76 1.85
C LEU A 76 -13.11 -6.87 2.84
N ASP A 77 -13.77 -6.86 4.01
CA ASP A 77 -13.67 -7.91 5.03
C ASP A 77 -14.07 -9.28 4.46
N GLU A 78 -15.24 -9.36 3.81
CA GLU A 78 -15.72 -10.59 3.13
C GLU A 78 -14.79 -11.07 2.00
N ASN A 79 -13.91 -10.21 1.49
CA ASN A 79 -12.94 -10.51 0.43
C ASN A 79 -11.50 -10.61 0.95
N THR A 80 -11.28 -10.52 2.26
CA THR A 80 -9.95 -10.66 2.85
C THR A 80 -9.67 -12.14 3.10
N PRO A 81 -8.63 -12.73 2.48
CA PRO A 81 -8.31 -14.13 2.72
C PRO A 81 -7.73 -14.32 4.12
N GLU A 82 -8.08 -15.44 4.75
CA GLU A 82 -7.45 -15.91 5.96
C GLU A 82 -6.23 -16.78 5.57
N PRO A 83 -4.97 -16.34 5.81
CA PRO A 83 -3.80 -17.05 5.31
C PRO A 83 -3.70 -18.51 5.76
N SER A 84 -4.26 -18.83 6.94
CA SER A 84 -4.29 -20.21 7.45
C SER A 84 -5.19 -21.17 6.66
N GLU A 85 -6.05 -20.65 5.77
CA GLU A 85 -6.91 -21.45 4.89
C GLU A 85 -6.27 -21.77 3.53
N PHE A 86 -5.07 -21.25 3.25
CA PHE A 86 -4.38 -21.42 1.96
C PHE A 86 -2.95 -21.92 2.15
N GLU A 87 -2.54 -22.88 1.33
CA GLU A 87 -1.13 -23.31 1.27
C GLU A 87 -0.26 -22.31 0.49
N ALA A 88 -0.87 -21.54 -0.41
CA ALA A 88 -0.16 -20.59 -1.26
C ALA A 88 0.27 -19.36 -0.45
N TYR A 89 1.57 -19.04 -0.49
CA TYR A 89 2.12 -17.84 0.14
C TYR A 89 1.40 -16.55 -0.29
N GLY A 90 0.86 -16.50 -1.51
CA GLY A 90 0.11 -15.37 -2.04
C GLY A 90 -1.07 -14.89 -1.18
N ALA A 91 -1.56 -15.71 -0.25
CA ALA A 91 -2.60 -15.31 0.71
C ALA A 91 -2.16 -14.16 1.63
N TYR A 92 -0.88 -14.12 2.06
CA TYR A 92 -0.34 -13.05 2.90
C TYR A 92 -0.33 -11.68 2.22
N PRO A 93 0.30 -11.48 1.04
CA PRO A 93 0.29 -10.18 0.38
C PRO A 93 -1.08 -9.80 -0.18
N ALA A 94 -1.98 -10.76 -0.42
CA ALA A 94 -3.38 -10.47 -0.74
C ALA A 94 -4.16 -9.95 0.48
N MET A 95 -4.00 -10.58 1.65
CA MET A 95 -4.55 -10.09 2.91
C MET A 95 -4.04 -8.67 3.20
N ASP A 96 -2.73 -8.45 3.11
CA ASP A 96 -2.12 -7.12 3.33
C ASP A 96 -2.72 -6.05 2.40
N ALA A 97 -2.96 -6.37 1.13
CA ALA A 97 -3.58 -5.44 0.18
C ALA A 97 -5.02 -5.06 0.59
N ALA A 98 -5.83 -6.05 0.98
CA ALA A 98 -7.22 -5.82 1.40
C ALA A 98 -7.27 -5.03 2.72
N VAL A 99 -6.46 -5.41 3.70
CA VAL A 99 -6.33 -4.74 5.00
C VAL A 99 -5.84 -3.30 4.82
N ALA A 100 -4.85 -3.05 3.97
CA ALA A 100 -4.34 -1.69 3.70
C ALA A 100 -5.44 -0.75 3.20
N ILE A 101 -6.27 -1.23 2.27
CA ILE A 101 -7.39 -0.45 1.72
C ILE A 101 -8.46 -0.20 2.79
N ALA A 102 -8.81 -1.23 3.57
CA ALA A 102 -9.79 -1.11 4.64
C ALA A 102 -9.31 -0.14 5.74
N SER A 103 -8.07 -0.28 6.19
CA SER A 103 -7.44 0.61 7.17
C SER A 103 -7.40 2.06 6.67
N LEU A 104 -7.01 2.29 5.41
CA LEU A 104 -7.02 3.64 4.84
C LEU A 104 -8.43 4.24 4.81
N MET A 105 -9.42 3.46 4.39
CA MET A 105 -10.81 3.92 4.31
C MET A 105 -11.38 4.28 5.69
N GLY A 106 -11.18 3.41 6.68
CA GLY A 106 -11.59 3.68 8.07
C GLY A 106 -10.83 4.87 8.68
N ALA A 107 -9.53 4.99 8.42
CA ALA A 107 -8.72 6.09 8.92
C ALA A 107 -9.11 7.45 8.31
N ILE A 108 -9.58 7.47 7.05
CA ILE A 108 -10.10 8.69 6.42
C ILE A 108 -11.40 9.13 7.10
N ASP A 109 -12.32 8.18 7.36
CA ASP A 109 -13.59 8.47 8.03
C ASP A 109 -13.39 8.97 9.47
N GLY A 110 -12.58 8.23 10.23
CA GLY A 110 -12.24 8.56 11.62
C GLY A 110 -11.20 9.67 11.79
N LYS A 111 -10.59 10.16 10.70
CA LYS A 111 -9.47 11.12 10.70
C LYS A 111 -8.28 10.68 11.55
N ILE A 112 -7.95 9.39 11.51
CA ILE A 112 -6.88 8.78 12.29
C ILE A 112 -5.57 8.84 11.49
N GLU A 113 -4.82 9.93 11.62
CA GLU A 113 -3.59 10.15 10.83
C GLU A 113 -2.52 9.07 11.04
N GLU A 114 -2.44 8.49 12.24
CA GLU A 114 -1.47 7.44 12.55
C GLU A 114 -1.66 6.20 11.66
N ASP A 115 -2.90 5.75 11.49
CA ASP A 115 -3.25 4.59 10.67
C ASP A 115 -2.91 4.84 9.19
N ILE A 116 -3.11 6.06 8.70
CA ILE A 116 -2.71 6.45 7.34
C ILE A 116 -1.18 6.33 7.18
N THR A 117 -0.40 6.80 8.17
CA THR A 117 1.06 6.67 8.11
C THR A 117 1.55 5.23 8.29
N ASN A 118 0.79 4.37 8.97
CA ASN A 118 1.16 2.97 9.17
C ASN A 118 1.05 2.15 7.88
N ILE A 119 0.30 2.60 6.86
CA ILE A 119 0.28 1.96 5.52
C ILE A 119 1.69 1.89 4.90
N SER A 120 2.55 2.89 5.16
CA SER A 120 3.96 2.86 4.77
C SER A 120 4.71 1.64 5.34
N LYS A 121 4.45 1.34 6.61
CA LYS A 121 5.06 0.20 7.29
C LYS A 121 4.50 -1.11 6.77
N LEU A 122 3.17 -1.21 6.63
CA LEU A 122 2.52 -2.40 6.07
C LEU A 122 3.11 -2.74 4.70
N SER A 123 3.25 -1.76 3.81
CA SER A 123 3.90 -1.95 2.49
C SER A 123 5.31 -2.52 2.59
N SER A 124 6.13 -1.99 3.50
CA SER A 124 7.51 -2.46 3.70
C SER A 124 7.54 -3.84 4.36
N SER A 125 6.63 -4.11 5.29
CA SER A 125 6.49 -5.40 5.98
C SER A 125 6.09 -6.51 5.01
N THR A 126 5.18 -6.25 4.06
CA THR A 126 4.87 -7.22 2.99
C THR A 126 6.13 -7.59 2.20
N VAL A 127 6.99 -6.62 1.90
CA VAL A 127 8.26 -6.86 1.20
C VAL A 127 9.26 -7.63 2.05
N ALA A 128 9.41 -7.26 3.33
CA ALA A 128 10.28 -7.96 4.27
C ALA A 128 9.85 -9.43 4.42
N ASN A 129 8.56 -9.66 4.71
CA ASN A 129 7.98 -10.99 4.85
C ASN A 129 8.14 -11.83 3.57
N TYR A 130 8.07 -11.21 2.39
CA TYR A 130 8.28 -11.91 1.13
C TYR A 130 9.73 -12.34 0.97
N ILE A 131 10.68 -11.46 1.27
CA ILE A 131 12.12 -11.78 1.23
C ILE A 131 12.43 -12.88 2.24
N GLU A 132 11.94 -12.78 3.47
CA GLU A 132 12.11 -13.80 4.51
C GLU A 132 11.56 -15.16 4.05
N ALA A 133 10.37 -15.19 3.46
CA ALA A 133 9.74 -16.43 3.00
C ALA A 133 10.49 -17.14 1.87
N ILE A 134 11.26 -16.40 1.05
CA ILE A 134 12.10 -16.96 -0.02
C ILE A 134 13.57 -17.13 0.38
N SER A 135 13.95 -16.70 1.59
CA SER A 135 15.32 -16.78 2.10
C SER A 135 15.64 -18.18 2.60
N ASP A 136 16.94 -18.47 2.69
CA ASP A 136 17.43 -19.71 3.29
C ASP A 136 17.13 -19.73 4.80
N GLU A 137 16.53 -20.82 5.30
CA GLU A 137 16.19 -21.02 6.71
C GLU A 137 17.41 -20.92 7.66
N SER A 138 18.63 -21.01 7.13
CA SER A 138 19.86 -20.83 7.91
C SER A 138 20.20 -19.38 8.26
N LEU A 139 19.56 -18.39 7.62
CA LEU A 139 19.69 -16.98 7.98
C LEU A 139 18.79 -16.69 9.20
N MET A 140 19.40 -16.21 10.29
CA MET A 140 18.70 -15.90 11.53
C MET A 140 19.14 -14.55 12.10
N ASP A 141 18.29 -14.00 12.97
CA ASP A 141 18.57 -12.81 13.79
C ASP A 141 19.15 -11.66 12.95
N GLU A 142 20.26 -11.07 13.38
CA GLU A 142 20.83 -9.90 12.72
C GLU A 142 21.29 -10.16 11.28
N ALA A 143 21.65 -11.41 10.94
CA ALA A 143 22.07 -11.76 9.58
C ALA A 143 20.88 -11.78 8.61
N LEU A 144 19.70 -12.20 9.08
CA LEU A 144 18.47 -12.13 8.30
C LEU A 144 18.05 -10.68 8.08
N ASP A 145 18.09 -9.86 9.13
CA ASP A 145 17.79 -8.43 9.02
C ASP A 145 18.71 -7.74 7.99
N GLU A 146 20.03 -7.96 8.07
CA GLU A 146 20.98 -7.40 7.12
C GLU A 146 20.71 -7.87 5.68
N PHE A 147 20.35 -9.14 5.51
CA PHE A 147 19.97 -9.69 4.20
C PHE A 147 18.71 -9.02 3.66
N VAL A 148 17.62 -8.93 4.45
CA VAL A 148 16.37 -8.28 4.06
C VAL A 148 16.60 -6.82 3.69
N PHE A 149 17.36 -6.07 4.50
CA PHE A 149 17.61 -4.65 4.24
C PHE A 149 18.49 -4.38 3.03
N SER A 150 19.34 -5.33 2.64
CA SER A 150 20.22 -5.23 1.46
C SER A 150 19.62 -5.85 0.19
N HIS A 151 18.47 -6.52 0.30
CA HIS A 151 17.82 -7.15 -0.83
C HIS A 151 17.33 -6.10 -1.87
N PRO A 152 17.51 -6.33 -3.19
CA PRO A 152 17.13 -5.37 -4.22
C PRO A 152 15.67 -4.90 -4.15
N VAL A 153 14.74 -5.81 -3.89
CA VAL A 153 13.29 -5.47 -3.80
C VAL A 153 12.99 -4.56 -2.60
N MET A 154 13.69 -4.74 -1.46
CA MET A 154 13.56 -3.85 -0.31
C MET A 154 14.14 -2.46 -0.59
N GLU A 155 15.25 -2.40 -1.33
CA GLU A 155 15.83 -1.13 -1.76
C GLU A 155 14.92 -0.40 -2.76
N GLU A 156 14.31 -1.11 -3.70
CA GLU A 156 13.29 -0.55 -4.60
C GLU A 156 12.07 -0.01 -3.83
N GLU A 157 11.59 -0.72 -2.82
CA GLU A 157 10.49 -0.26 -1.95
C GLU A 157 10.86 1.05 -1.24
N LYS A 158 12.04 1.11 -0.61
CA LYS A 158 12.54 2.32 0.06
C LYS A 158 12.67 3.49 -0.91
N GLN A 159 13.20 3.25 -2.11
CA GLN A 159 13.38 4.27 -3.13
C GLN A 159 12.04 4.78 -3.65
N LEU A 160 11.08 3.89 -3.90
CA LEU A 160 9.75 4.26 -4.36
C LEU A 160 9.02 5.09 -3.30
N GLN A 161 8.99 4.64 -2.04
CA GLN A 161 8.36 5.41 -0.97
C GLN A 161 9.04 6.77 -0.77
N ALA A 162 10.37 6.84 -0.85
CA ALA A 162 11.11 8.10 -0.76
C ALA A 162 10.79 9.04 -1.94
N MET A 163 10.72 8.53 -3.17
CA MET A 163 10.36 9.29 -4.36
C MET A 163 8.93 9.84 -4.25
N LEU A 164 7.98 8.99 -3.85
CA LEU A 164 6.58 9.38 -3.66
C LEU A 164 6.46 10.48 -2.59
N LEU A 165 7.18 10.34 -1.47
CA LEU A 165 7.22 11.35 -0.43
C LEU A 165 7.84 12.66 -0.94
N ASP A 166 8.95 12.61 -1.66
CA ASP A 166 9.62 13.78 -2.24
C ASP A 166 8.67 14.53 -3.21
N ILE A 167 7.92 13.81 -4.06
CA ILE A 167 6.93 14.41 -4.97
C ILE A 167 5.79 15.08 -4.19
N ILE A 168 5.25 14.42 -3.17
CA ILE A 168 4.11 14.95 -2.40
C ILE A 168 4.53 16.15 -1.54
N GLU A 169 5.72 16.13 -0.93
CA GLU A 169 6.25 17.26 -0.16
C GLU A 169 6.50 18.50 -1.03
N ALA A 170 6.92 18.30 -2.27
CA ALA A 170 7.14 19.40 -3.22
C ALA A 170 5.83 20.10 -3.64
N ASN A 171 4.66 19.54 -3.28
CA ASN A 171 3.34 20.07 -3.58
C ASN A 171 2.57 20.35 -2.27
N PRO A 172 2.65 21.58 -1.73
CA PRO A 172 1.98 21.94 -0.47
C PRO A 172 0.45 21.78 -0.51
N GLU A 173 -0.15 21.99 -1.69
CA GLU A 173 -1.57 21.79 -1.93
C GLU A 173 -1.79 20.65 -2.91
N ILE A 174 -2.55 19.64 -2.49
CA ILE A 174 -2.93 18.51 -3.34
C ILE A 174 -4.00 18.97 -4.34
N ASN A 175 -3.63 19.03 -5.62
CA ASN A 175 -4.54 19.39 -6.73
C ASN A 175 -4.92 18.16 -7.57
N SER A 176 -5.90 18.34 -8.47
CA SER A 176 -6.45 17.24 -9.27
C SER A 176 -5.42 16.68 -10.25
N GLU A 177 -4.55 17.52 -10.79
CA GLU A 177 -3.51 17.17 -11.75
C GLU A 177 -2.49 16.22 -11.12
N LEU A 178 -1.98 16.54 -9.91
CA LEU A 178 -1.06 15.69 -9.16
C LEU A 178 -1.69 14.34 -8.83
N VAL A 179 -2.92 14.33 -8.32
CA VAL A 179 -3.63 13.10 -7.96
C VAL A 179 -3.81 12.19 -9.17
N LYS A 180 -4.28 12.74 -10.30
CA LYS A 180 -4.49 11.98 -11.54
C LYS A 180 -3.17 11.51 -12.14
N GLY A 181 -2.12 12.33 -12.10
CA GLY A 181 -0.78 11.98 -12.55
C GLY A 181 -0.21 10.79 -11.78
N LEU A 182 -0.16 10.89 -10.44
CA LEU A 182 0.33 9.79 -9.59
C LEU A 182 -0.49 8.51 -9.78
N ARG A 183 -1.82 8.62 -9.82
CA ARG A 183 -2.69 7.46 -10.08
C ARG A 183 -2.34 6.79 -11.41
N LYS A 184 -2.19 7.60 -12.47
CA LYS A 184 -1.85 7.11 -13.81
C LYS A 184 -0.49 6.41 -13.80
N ASP A 185 0.54 7.05 -13.26
CA ASP A 185 1.90 6.51 -13.24
C ASP A 185 1.98 5.17 -12.50
N ILE A 186 1.25 5.03 -11.38
CA ILE A 186 1.21 3.77 -10.61
C ILE A 186 0.49 2.67 -11.38
N ILE A 187 -0.64 2.99 -12.02
CA ILE A 187 -1.40 2.01 -12.82
C ILE A 187 -0.61 1.59 -14.06
N GLU A 188 0.05 2.53 -14.75
CA GLU A 188 0.88 2.26 -15.92
C GLU A 188 2.14 1.46 -15.57
N ALA A 189 2.73 1.69 -14.39
CA ALA A 189 3.82 0.87 -13.90
C ALA A 189 3.38 -0.59 -13.72
N GLY A 190 2.18 -0.82 -13.16
CA GLY A 190 1.56 -2.16 -13.12
C GLY A 190 2.36 -3.22 -12.36
N VAL A 191 3.28 -2.81 -11.48
CA VAL A 191 4.13 -3.70 -10.67
C VAL A 191 3.92 -3.42 -9.19
N SER A 192 3.72 -4.49 -8.41
CA SER A 192 3.47 -4.39 -6.96
C SER A 192 4.71 -4.12 -6.12
N ASN A 193 4.51 -3.99 -4.80
CA ASN A 193 5.60 -3.88 -3.82
C ASN A 193 6.52 -5.10 -3.78
N ILE A 194 6.04 -6.27 -4.16
CA ILE A 194 6.82 -7.51 -4.25
C ILE A 194 7.07 -7.97 -5.69
N GLY A 195 6.91 -7.07 -6.68
CA GLY A 195 7.29 -7.33 -8.07
C GLY A 195 6.25 -8.07 -8.93
N ILE A 196 4.99 -8.19 -8.47
CA ILE A 196 3.92 -8.85 -9.22
C ILE A 196 3.35 -7.91 -10.31
N SER A 197 3.17 -8.44 -11.52
CA SER A 197 2.56 -7.75 -12.67
C SER A 197 1.65 -8.71 -13.44
N LEU A 198 0.51 -8.21 -13.94
CA LEU A 198 -0.53 -8.96 -14.65
C LEU A 198 -0.84 -8.32 -16.01
#